data_AF-A0A926TSP2-F1
#
_entry.id   AF-A0A926TSP2-F1
#
_cell.length_a   1.000
_cell.length_b   1.000
_cell.length_c   1.000
_cell.angle_alpha   90.00
_cell.angle_beta   90.00
_cell.angle_gamma   90.00
#
_symmetry.space_group_name_H-M   'P 1'
#
loop_
_entity.id
_entity.type
_entity.pdbx_description
1 polymer ?
#
loop_
_entity_poly.entity_id
_entity_poly.type
_entity_poly.pdbx_seq_one_letter_code
_entity_poly.pdbx_strand_id
1 'polypeptide(L)'
;MFLNLVNEQYKDCILIIQLDQAGTHKAKRLQMPSNIILMFQPSHALETNPIERVWQHLKFGLRWQLPKHLDELRLLIRLSDGTPFCKRYL
;
A
#
# COMPACT_ATOMS: atom_id res chain seq x y z
N MET A 1 1.77 3.07 16.24
CA MET A 1 0.55 3.83 15.88
C MET A 1 -0.21 3.13 14.74
N PHE A 2 0.35 2.98 13.55
CA PHE A 2 -0.36 2.32 12.43
C PHE A 2 -0.77 0.86 12.68
N LEU A 3 0.18 -0.04 13.03
CA LEU A 3 -0.13 -1.46 13.25
C LEU A 3 -1.16 -1.70 14.36
N ASN A 4 -1.17 -0.85 15.40
CA ASN A 4 -2.17 -0.94 16.47
C ASN A 4 -3.58 -0.61 15.94
N LEU A 5 -3.73 0.41 15.10
CA LEU A 5 -5.01 0.74 14.49
C LEU A 5 -5.52 -0.38 13.58
N VAL A 6 -4.61 -0.99 12.81
CA VAL A 6 -4.92 -2.14 11.95
C VAL A 6 -5.33 -3.36 12.80
N ASN A 7 -4.61 -3.62 13.90
CA ASN A 7 -4.96 -4.68 14.85
C ASN A 7 -6.37 -4.48 15.43
N GLU A 8 -6.70 -3.28 15.90
CA GLU A 8 -8.03 -3.01 16.46
C GLU A 8 -9.15 -3.20 15.43
N GLN A 9 -8.93 -2.73 14.19
CA GLN A 9 -9.92 -2.83 13.11
C GLN A 9 -10.18 -4.29 12.69
N TYR A 10 -9.16 -5.15 12.74
CA TYR A 10 -9.21 -6.52 12.25
C TYR A 10 -8.78 -7.53 13.33
N LYS A 11 -9.23 -7.31 14.57
CA LYS A 11 -8.80 -8.07 15.75
C LYS A 11 -9.09 -9.58 15.65
N ASP A 12 -10.14 -9.94 14.92
CA ASP A 12 -10.62 -11.32 14.77
C ASP A 12 -10.03 -12.04 13.53
N CYS A 13 -9.10 -11.38 12.83
CA CYS A 13 -8.44 -11.90 11.63
C CYS A 13 -6.93 -12.06 11.84
N ILE A 14 -6.34 -13.07 11.19
CA ILE A 14 -4.89 -13.10 10.97
C ILE A 14 -4.58 -12.28 9.71
N LEU A 15 -3.74 -11.27 9.86
CA LEU A 15 -3.31 -10.38 8.79
C LEU A 15 -1.89 -10.75 8.34
N ILE A 16 -1.71 -10.91 7.03
CA ILE A 16 -0.39 -11.02 6.42
C ILE A 16 -0.13 -9.74 5.65
N ILE A 17 0.94 -9.02 6.01
CA ILE A 17 1.33 -7.77 5.37
C ILE A 17 2.64 -8.01 4.61
N GLN A 18 2.58 -7.90 3.28
CA GLN A 18 3.76 -7.95 2.43
C GLN A 18 4.52 -6.62 2.50
N LEU A 19 5.83 -6.68 2.71
CA LEU A 19 6.72 -5.51 2.85
C LEU A 19 7.99 -5.68 2.03
N ASP A 20 8.59 -4.55 1.66
CA ASP A 20 9.95 -4.51 1.16
C ASP A 20 11.00 -4.61 2.28
N GLN A 21 12.28 -4.61 1.91
CA GLN A 21 13.39 -4.79 2.84
C GLN A 21 13.86 -3.47 3.48
N ALA A 22 13.11 -2.37 3.38
CA ALA A 22 13.50 -1.08 3.95
C ALA A 22 13.77 -1.17 5.46
N GLY A 23 14.83 -0.50 5.93
CA GLY A 23 15.28 -0.59 7.33
C GLY A 23 14.23 -0.16 8.36
N THR A 24 13.31 0.73 7.98
CA THR A 24 12.19 1.16 8.82
C THR A 24 11.21 0.04 9.14
N HIS A 25 11.05 -0.95 8.25
CA HIS A 25 10.21 -2.14 8.50
C HIS A 25 10.85 -3.15 9.44
N LYS A 26 12.16 -3.05 9.70
CA LYS A 26 12.93 -3.94 10.58
C LYS A 26 13.33 -3.29 11.90
N ALA A 27 12.79 -2.11 12.18
CA ALA A 27 13.14 -1.37 13.39
C ALA A 27 12.76 -2.17 14.64
N LYS A 28 13.73 -2.43 15.53
CA LYS A 28 13.51 -3.16 16.80
C LYS A 28 12.47 -2.53 17.74
N ARG A 29 12.16 -1.25 17.54
CA ARG A 29 11.15 -0.51 18.31
C ARG A 29 9.72 -0.78 17.83
N LEU A 30 9.54 -1.47 16.70
CA LEU A 30 8.23 -1.78 16.18
C LEU A 30 7.53 -2.80 17.09
N GLN A 31 6.43 -2.38 17.72
CA GLN A 31 5.56 -3.29 18.48
C GLN A 31 4.69 -4.06 17.50
N MET A 32 4.82 -5.39 17.51
CA MET A 32 4.09 -6.29 16.61
C MET A 32 2.88 -6.88 17.32
N PRO A 33 1.65 -6.60 16.86
CA PRO A 33 0.45 -7.31 17.31
C PRO A 33 0.52 -8.81 16.99
N SER A 34 -0.08 -9.65 17.83
CA SER A 34 -0.02 -11.12 17.69
C SER A 34 -0.77 -11.67 16.47
N ASN A 35 -1.72 -10.90 15.93
CA ASN A 35 -2.53 -11.26 14.77
C ASN A 35 -1.94 -10.74 13.44
N ILE A 36 -0.77 -10.08 13.45
CA ILE A 36 -0.12 -9.54 12.25
C ILE A 36 1.19 -10.27 11.97
N ILE A 37 1.30 -10.84 10.77
CA ILE A 37 2.50 -11.48 10.25
C ILE A 37 3.08 -10.59 9.14
N LEU A 38 4.36 -10.21 9.28
CA LEU A 38 5.08 -9.49 8.24
C LEU A 38 5.76 -10.48 7.29
N MET A 39 5.43 -10.38 6.01
CA MET A 39 6.05 -11.17 4.94
C MET A 39 7.00 -10.27 4.14
N PHE A 40 8.31 -10.49 4.31
CA PHE A 40 9.32 -9.72 3.58
C PHE A 40 9.61 -10.38 2.24
N GLN A 41 9.58 -9.58 1.17
CA GLN A 41 10.00 -10.06 -0.15
C GLN A 41 11.53 -10.18 -0.28
N PRO A 42 12.04 -10.96 -1.26
CA PRO A 42 13.47 -11.04 -1.55
C PRO A 42 14.07 -9.66 -1.85
N SER A 43 15.37 -9.49 -1.56
CA SER A 43 16.05 -8.24 -1.86
C SER A 43 16.05 -7.96 -3.36
N HIS A 44 15.81 -6.70 -3.72
CA HIS A 44 15.79 -6.22 -5.12
C HIS A 44 14.74 -6.88 -6.04
N ALA A 45 13.70 -7.51 -5.49
CA ALA A 45 12.64 -8.17 -6.26
C ALA A 45 11.37 -7.31 -6.38
N LEU A 46 11.48 -6.14 -7.03
CA LEU A 46 10.36 -5.19 -7.18
C LEU A 46 9.16 -5.81 -7.93
N GLU A 47 9.42 -6.70 -8.88
CA GLU A 47 8.43 -7.43 -9.66
C GLU A 47 7.50 -8.31 -8.80
N THR A 48 7.97 -8.71 -7.60
CA THR A 48 7.17 -9.50 -6.65
C THR A 48 6.27 -8.64 -5.77
N ASN A 49 6.41 -7.31 -5.80
CA ASN A 49 5.64 -6.37 -5.00
C ASN A 49 4.38 -5.90 -5.77
N PRO A 50 3.15 -6.32 -5.40
CA PRO A 50 1.95 -5.96 -6.15
C PRO A 50 1.69 -4.46 -6.22
N ILE A 51 2.18 -3.68 -5.25
CA ILE A 51 2.04 -2.22 -5.23
C ILE A 51 2.73 -1.56 -6.43
N GLU A 52 3.76 -2.18 -7.01
CA GLU A 52 4.44 -1.61 -8.18
C GLU A 52 3.51 -1.54 -9.40
N ARG A 53 2.58 -2.50 -9.53
CA ARG A 53 1.54 -2.47 -10.56
C ARG A 53 0.55 -1.32 -10.32
N VAL A 54 0.21 -1.07 -9.05
CA VAL A 54 -0.63 0.09 -8.68
C VAL A 54 0.09 1.38 -9.04
N TRP A 55 1.38 1.51 -8.69
CA TRP A 55 2.17 2.69 -9.05
C TRP A 55 2.28 2.89 -10.56
N GLN A 56 2.46 1.83 -11.33
CA GLN A 56 2.47 1.92 -12.80
C GLN A 56 1.15 2.47 -13.33
N HIS A 57 0.01 1.98 -12.82
CA HIS A 57 -1.31 2.46 -13.20
C HIS A 57 -1.51 3.94 -12.84
N LEU A 58 -1.21 4.32 -11.59
CA LEU A 58 -1.30 5.70 -11.11
C LEU A 58 -0.43 6.65 -11.95
N LYS A 59 0.84 6.29 -12.14
CA LYS A 59 1.78 7.09 -12.94
C LYS A 59 1.33 7.22 -14.38
N PHE A 60 0.65 6.21 -14.93
CA PHE A 60 0.07 6.28 -16.28
C PHE A 60 -1.04 7.35 -16.36
N GLY A 61 -1.97 7.37 -15.40
CA GLY A 61 -3.03 8.40 -15.32
C GLY A 61 -2.50 9.80 -15.08
N LEU A 62 -1.39 9.92 -14.34
CA LEU A 62 -0.73 11.19 -14.04
C LEU A 62 0.23 11.68 -15.14
N ARG A 63 0.43 10.94 -16.24
CA ARG A 63 1.35 11.36 -17.29
C ARG A 63 0.96 12.74 -17.81
N TRP A 64 1.96 13.61 -17.93
CA TRP A 64 1.81 14.98 -18.45
C TRP A 64 1.00 15.93 -17.58
N GLN A 65 0.56 15.49 -16.39
CA GLN A 65 -0.01 16.38 -15.40
C GLN A 65 1.11 17.08 -14.64
N LEU A 66 0.95 18.39 -14.40
CA LEU A 66 1.91 19.19 -13.65
C LEU A 66 1.19 19.92 -12.50
N PRO A 67 0.73 19.19 -11.47
CA PRO A 67 0.02 19.80 -10.36
C PRO A 67 0.93 20.80 -9.64
N LYS A 68 0.41 22.00 -9.40
CA LYS A 68 1.16 23.08 -8.74
C LYS A 68 1.12 22.96 -7.22
N HIS A 69 0.14 22.23 -6.69
CA HIS A 69 -0.09 22.07 -5.25
C HIS A 69 -0.48 20.63 -4.91
N LEU A 70 -0.30 20.23 -3.66
CA LEU A 70 -0.61 18.87 -3.21
C LEU A 70 -2.10 18.52 -3.36
N ASP A 71 -3.01 19.48 -3.23
CA ASP A 71 -4.44 19.24 -3.37
C ASP A 71 -4.83 18.92 -4.82
N GLU A 72 -4.16 19.56 -5.78
CA GLU A 72 -4.33 19.24 -7.21
C GLU A 72 -3.83 17.82 -7.51
N LEU A 73 -2.67 17.43 -6.97
CA LEU A 73 -2.17 16.05 -7.09
C LEU A 73 -3.15 15.04 -6.47
N ARG A 74 -3.70 15.33 -5.28
CA ARG A 74 -4.68 14.47 -4.60
C ARG A 74 -5.95 14.29 -5.44
N LEU A 75 -6.44 15.36 -6.07
CA LEU A 75 -7.59 15.31 -6.96
C LEU A 75 -7.27 14.46 -8.20
N LEU A 76 -6.13 14.69 -8.83
CA LEU A 76 -5.70 13.94 -10.01
C LEU A 76 -5.54 12.44 -9.72
N ILE A 77 -4.97 12.06 -8.58
CA ILE A 77 -4.89 10.65 -8.15
C ILE A 77 -6.30 10.07 -8.06
N ARG A 78 -7.21 10.69 -7.31
CA ARG A 78 -8.60 10.20 -7.14
C ARG A 78 -9.36 10.04 -8.47
N LEU A 79 -9.10 10.93 -9.43
CA LEU A 79 -9.70 10.86 -10.77
C LEU A 79 -9.04 9.80 -11.66
N SER A 80 -7.73 9.57 -11.49
CA SER A 80 -6.98 8.52 -12.17
C SER A 80 -7.34 7.12 -11.65
N ASP A 81 -7.80 7.03 -10.41
CA ASP A 81 -8.18 5.80 -9.70
C ASP A 81 -9.50 5.18 -10.18
N GLY A 82 -9.99 5.52 -11.38
CA GLY A 82 -11.28 5.11 -11.96
C GLY A 82 -11.55 3.60 -11.88
N THR A 83 -11.95 3.13 -10.72
CA THR A 83 -12.03 1.72 -10.36
C THR A 83 -13.45 1.23 -10.57
N PRO A 84 -13.70 0.36 -11.56
CA PRO A 84 -14.63 -0.74 -11.37
C PRO A 84 -13.85 -1.88 -10.68
N PHE A 85 -13.31 -1.67 -9.48
CA PHE A 85 -12.67 -2.76 -8.72
C PHE A 85 -13.67 -3.55 -7.87
N CYS A 86 -14.97 -3.19 -7.90
CA CYS A 86 -16.02 -3.90 -7.20
C CYS A 86 -17.36 -3.87 -7.98
N LYS A 87 -17.43 -4.57 -9.12
CA LYS A 87 -18.70 -5.01 -9.76
C LYS A 87 -18.51 -6.24 -10.65
N ARG A 88 -17.68 -7.22 -10.27
CA ARG A 88 -17.60 -8.46 -11.04
C ARG A 88 -17.27 -9.72 -10.25
N TYR A 89 -17.79 -9.87 -9.03
CA TYR A 89 -17.97 -11.17 -8.36
C TYR A 89 -18.97 -11.01 -7.20
N LEU A 90 -20.21 -10.63 -7.52
CA LEU A 90 -21.44 -11.00 -6.80
C LEU A 90 -22.56 -11.06 -7.85
#